data_AF-A0A1V6N425-F1
#
_entry.id   AF-A0A1V6N425-F1
#
_cell.length_a   1.000
_cell.length_b   1.000
_cell.length_c   1.000
_cell.angle_alpha   90.00
_cell.angle_beta   90.00
_cell.angle_gamma   90.00
#
_symmetry.space_group_name_H-M   'P 1'
#
loop_
_entity.id
_entity.type
_entity.pdbx_description
1 polymer ?
#
loop_
_entity_poly.entity_id
_entity_poly.type
_entity_poly.pdbx_seq_one_letter_code
_entity_poly.pdbx_strand_id
1 'polypeptide(L)'
;MNIAILSVSKKGKILSSKLKLLLSQDPTIINVDTYHKNIKNNIDNIFIANEDNLKYDAIIGIMATGILIRSIAKKIKNKAIDPAILAMDDNGKFTISLLSGHLGRANELTLKISKLINSEPVITTATDTNNKIGIDSLSNKYYWEIINKNEILEFNKAILDEKNIRIFLNNNKNSNVRYINDLEDFLTNKNKNTLEIIDLKDKEMSIKNIDNIFISSTISNSVYNSNNKFSHDESSYNLSKNNKFELNNLINEKNSFKDLDFNNSYFKENNFKHSDFKHTDFKDNYFDIFANFNNNYIFFKQKKLVVGIGSRANIKKENVLNAIKIAMHNLKIPIGRIDAIATAEIKANEEGILKTAKHLKIPLKIVSLNEIRKLNNKTISDSDFVKDKFNIPGVAEPSALIIANKNENNSKLIHKKIAIDGVTVAVAVSN
;
A
#
# COMPACT_ATOMS: atom_id res chain seq x y z
N MET A 1 -2.18 1.41 12.66
CA MET A 1 -0.94 0.94 13.31
C MET A 1 -1.22 0.54 14.74
N ASN A 2 -0.71 -0.62 15.17
CA ASN A 2 -0.57 -1.02 16.56
C ASN A 2 0.81 -0.56 17.07
N ILE A 3 0.85 0.15 18.19
CA ILE A 3 2.06 0.78 18.72
C ILE A 3 2.34 0.29 20.14
N ALA A 4 3.59 -0.07 20.42
CA ALA A 4 4.10 -0.26 21.78
C ALA A 4 4.99 0.91 22.20
N ILE A 5 4.75 1.50 23.36
CA ILE A 5 5.59 2.55 23.94
C ILE A 5 6.31 1.99 25.17
N LEU A 6 7.64 1.98 25.14
CA LEU A 6 8.49 1.51 26.23
C LEU A 6 9.13 2.70 26.94
N SER A 7 9.06 2.76 28.26
CA SER A 7 9.69 3.83 29.06
C SER A 7 10.51 3.28 30.22
N VAL A 8 11.59 3.97 30.57
CA VAL A 8 12.47 3.57 31.70
C VAL A 8 12.42 4.52 32.89
N SER A 9 12.28 5.84 32.66
CA SER A 9 12.27 6.85 33.71
C SER A 9 10.85 7.26 34.12
N LYS A 10 10.70 7.89 35.29
CA LYS A 10 9.40 8.44 35.75
C LYS A 10 8.87 9.48 34.76
N LYS A 11 9.73 10.39 34.29
CA LYS A 11 9.40 11.38 33.25
C LYS A 11 8.96 10.70 31.95
N GLY A 12 9.70 9.68 31.52
CA GLY A 12 9.37 8.91 30.33
C GLY A 12 8.02 8.19 30.43
N LYS A 13 7.62 7.73 31.63
CA LYS A 13 6.28 7.17 31.86
C LYS A 13 5.19 8.22 31.64
N ILE A 14 5.38 9.44 32.15
CA ILE A 14 4.43 10.54 31.97
C ILE A 14 4.30 10.88 30.48
N LEU A 15 5.43 11.00 29.77
CA LEU A 15 5.44 11.23 28.32
C LEU A 15 4.76 10.09 27.55
N SER A 16 4.99 8.84 27.96
CA SER A 16 4.33 7.65 27.40
C SER A 16 2.80 7.72 27.54
N SER A 17 2.30 8.10 28.72
CA SER A 17 0.86 8.28 28.95
C SER A 17 0.28 9.42 28.11
N LYS A 18 0.99 10.54 27.99
CA LYS A 18 0.60 11.67 27.12
C LYS A 18 0.52 11.23 25.65
N LEU A 19 1.54 10.54 25.15
CA LEU A 19 1.57 10.03 23.78
C LEU A 19 0.46 9.02 23.53
N LYS A 20 0.18 8.11 24.48
CA LYS A 20 -0.94 7.17 24.37
C LYS A 20 -2.26 7.92 24.17
N LEU A 21 -2.53 8.96 24.95
CA LEU A 21 -3.77 9.74 24.80
C LEU A 21 -3.86 10.41 23.43
N LEU A 22 -2.80 11.11 23.00
CA LEU A 22 -2.77 11.84 21.73
C LEU A 22 -2.87 10.92 20.52
N LEU A 23 -2.09 9.83 20.50
CA LEU A 23 -2.09 8.87 19.40
C LEU A 23 -3.41 8.10 19.32
N SER A 24 -4.07 7.84 20.44
CA SER A 24 -5.37 7.13 20.44
C SER A 24 -6.52 7.95 19.85
N GLN A 25 -6.34 9.27 19.65
CA GLN A 25 -7.31 10.11 18.95
C GLN A 25 -7.20 10.02 17.43
N ASP A 26 -6.05 9.54 16.93
CA ASP A 26 -5.84 9.36 15.50
C ASP A 26 -6.43 8.01 15.06
N PRO A 27 -7.43 8.00 14.17
CA PRO A 27 -8.10 6.76 13.77
C PRO A 27 -7.18 5.83 12.96
N THR A 28 -6.05 6.31 12.45
CA THR A 28 -5.04 5.44 11.82
C THR A 28 -4.20 4.66 12.83
N ILE A 29 -4.34 4.96 14.13
CA ILE A 29 -3.71 4.24 15.24
C ILE A 29 -4.77 3.31 15.86
N ILE A 30 -4.56 2.01 15.71
CA ILE A 30 -5.52 0.97 16.11
C ILE A 30 -5.37 0.65 17.59
N ASN A 31 -4.13 0.53 18.07
CA ASN A 31 -3.87 0.26 19.48
C ASN A 31 -2.59 0.94 19.94
N VAL A 32 -2.57 1.35 21.21
CA VAL A 32 -1.37 1.87 21.88
C VAL A 32 -1.21 1.23 23.26
N ASP A 33 -0.25 0.34 23.35
CA ASP A 33 0.13 -0.31 24.61
C ASP A 33 1.37 0.38 25.19
N THR A 34 1.39 0.55 26.51
CA THR A 34 2.46 1.24 27.22
C THR A 34 3.10 0.30 28.22
N TYR A 35 4.42 0.27 28.22
CA TYR A 35 5.26 -0.58 29.05
C TYR A 35 6.25 0.29 29.82
N HIS A 36 6.39 0.02 31.12
CA HIS A 36 7.28 0.79 31.99
C HIS A 36 8.22 -0.15 32.75
N LYS A 37 9.53 0.15 32.69
CA LYS A 37 10.62 -0.70 33.20
C LYS A 37 10.60 -2.10 32.57
N ASN A 38 11.43 -3.02 33.07
CA ASN A 38 11.54 -4.41 32.61
C ASN A 38 11.68 -4.55 31.08
N ILE A 39 12.52 -3.70 30.48
CA ILE A 39 12.62 -3.52 29.03
C ILE A 39 12.90 -4.84 28.30
N LYS A 40 13.83 -5.65 28.81
CA LYS A 40 14.19 -6.94 28.21
C LYS A 40 12.97 -7.86 28.07
N ASN A 41 12.27 -8.13 29.18
CA ASN A 41 11.09 -8.99 29.18
C ASN A 41 9.96 -8.42 28.31
N ASN A 42 9.76 -7.10 28.32
CA ASN A 42 8.75 -6.46 27.49
C ASN A 42 9.08 -6.57 26.00
N ILE A 43 10.35 -6.39 25.61
CA ILE A 43 10.79 -6.57 24.22
C ILE A 43 10.66 -8.03 23.80
N ASP A 44 11.06 -8.99 24.65
CA ASP A 44 10.83 -10.40 24.37
C ASP A 44 9.35 -10.65 24.09
N ASN A 45 8.44 -10.17 24.94
CA ASN A 45 6.99 -10.31 24.74
C ASN A 45 6.44 -9.60 23.49
N ILE A 46 7.05 -8.49 23.08
CA ILE A 46 6.66 -7.74 21.89
C ILE A 46 7.06 -8.51 20.61
N PHE A 47 8.24 -9.14 20.62
CA PHE A 47 8.79 -9.90 19.49
C PHE A 47 8.47 -11.41 19.53
N ILE A 48 7.61 -11.89 20.46
CA ILE A 48 7.20 -13.31 20.58
C ILE A 48 6.34 -13.80 19.40
N ALA A 49 5.70 -12.89 18.69
CA ALA A 49 4.76 -13.28 17.66
C ALA A 49 5.52 -14.01 16.54
N ASN A 50 5.10 -15.26 16.26
CA ASN A 50 5.69 -16.21 15.32
C ASN A 50 6.40 -15.49 14.19
N GLU A 51 7.63 -15.90 13.88
CA GLU A 51 8.66 -15.28 13.05
C GLU A 51 8.28 -14.33 11.88
N ASP A 52 7.03 -14.35 11.41
CA ASP A 52 6.44 -13.59 10.31
C ASP A 52 5.25 -12.67 10.67
N ASN A 53 4.75 -12.65 11.92
CA ASN A 53 3.54 -11.88 12.28
C ASN A 53 3.72 -11.03 13.54
N LEU A 54 4.32 -9.85 13.43
CA LEU A 54 4.55 -8.95 14.58
C LEU A 54 3.25 -8.49 15.23
N LYS A 55 3.22 -8.45 16.57
CA LYS A 55 2.10 -7.89 17.33
C LYS A 55 1.92 -6.38 17.10
N TYR A 56 3.02 -5.66 16.88
CA TYR A 56 3.03 -4.20 16.73
C TYR A 56 3.68 -3.79 15.43
N ASP A 57 3.11 -2.78 14.79
CA ASP A 57 3.68 -2.15 13.60
C ASP A 57 4.82 -1.18 13.98
N ALA A 58 4.79 -0.63 15.20
CA ALA A 58 5.84 0.26 15.71
C ALA A 58 6.13 0.11 17.20
N ILE A 59 7.37 0.41 17.56
CA ILE A 59 7.89 0.46 18.92
C ILE A 59 8.55 1.81 19.15
N ILE A 60 8.10 2.52 20.19
CA ILE A 60 8.63 3.82 20.60
C ILE A 60 9.34 3.64 21.94
N GLY A 61 10.67 3.77 21.95
CA GLY A 61 11.47 3.74 23.17
C GLY A 61 11.72 5.14 23.72
N ILE A 62 11.09 5.47 24.85
CA ILE A 62 11.37 6.67 25.64
C ILE A 62 12.48 6.34 26.64
N MET A 63 13.71 6.34 26.12
CA MET A 63 14.94 5.93 26.80
C MET A 63 16.16 6.34 25.97
N ALA A 64 17.36 6.24 26.53
CA ALA A 64 18.59 6.43 25.76
C ALA A 64 18.65 5.44 24.58
N THR A 65 18.98 5.93 23.39
CA THR A 65 19.06 5.14 22.14
C THR A 65 19.89 3.86 22.28
N GLY A 66 21.01 3.93 23.02
CA GLY A 66 21.86 2.76 23.27
C GLY A 66 21.17 1.63 24.04
N ILE A 67 20.24 1.95 24.96
CA ILE A 67 19.44 0.93 25.66
C ILE A 67 18.49 0.24 24.69
N LEU A 68 17.78 1.03 23.88
CA LEU A 68 16.82 0.51 22.92
C LEU A 68 17.52 -0.40 21.89
N ILE A 69 18.58 0.09 21.23
CA ILE A 69 19.34 -0.68 20.22
C ILE A 69 19.85 -2.00 20.80
N ARG A 70 20.52 -1.98 21.96
CA ARG A 70 21.03 -3.22 22.58
C ARG A 70 19.92 -4.21 22.91
N SER A 71 18.75 -3.72 23.28
CA SER A 71 17.63 -4.58 23.66
C SER A 71 16.96 -5.25 22.46
N ILE A 72 16.94 -4.59 21.30
CA ILE A 72 16.33 -5.14 20.07
C ILE A 72 17.33 -5.83 19.13
N ALA A 73 18.63 -5.63 19.31
CA ALA A 73 19.66 -6.08 18.35
C ALA A 73 19.57 -7.57 17.95
N LYS A 74 19.21 -8.46 18.88
CA LYS A 74 19.05 -9.90 18.62
C LYS A 74 17.69 -10.31 18.05
N LYS A 75 16.77 -9.36 17.88
CA LYS A 75 15.39 -9.58 17.41
C LYS A 75 15.14 -9.01 16.02
N ILE A 76 16.00 -8.10 15.57
CA ILE A 76 15.95 -7.49 14.23
C ILE A 76 16.32 -8.54 13.19
N LYS A 77 15.53 -8.63 12.11
CA LYS A 77 15.76 -9.54 10.99
C LYS A 77 16.11 -8.79 9.72
N ASN A 78 15.18 -8.01 9.18
CA ASN A 78 15.40 -7.15 8.01
C ASN A 78 14.32 -6.05 7.88
N LYS A 79 14.66 -5.02 7.10
CA LYS A 79 13.82 -3.83 6.83
C LYS A 79 12.41 -4.12 6.27
N ALA A 80 12.16 -5.30 5.72
CA ALA A 80 10.89 -5.64 5.09
C ALA A 80 9.88 -6.23 6.08
N ILE A 81 10.35 -6.77 7.21
CA ILE A 81 9.49 -7.40 8.22
C ILE A 81 9.61 -6.75 9.59
N ASP A 82 10.74 -6.12 9.93
CA ASP A 82 10.94 -5.48 11.23
C ASP A 82 9.99 -4.29 11.46
N PRO A 83 9.48 -4.08 12.69
CA PRO A 83 8.58 -2.98 12.98
C PRO A 83 9.33 -1.64 12.87
N ALA A 84 8.57 -0.55 12.74
CA ALA A 84 9.15 0.78 12.92
C ALA A 84 9.72 0.93 14.34
N ILE A 85 10.97 1.36 14.45
CA ILE A 85 11.60 1.63 15.75
C ILE A 85 11.93 3.12 15.85
N LEU A 86 11.41 3.75 16.90
CA LEU A 86 11.67 5.16 17.22
C LEU A 86 12.31 5.26 18.61
N ALA A 87 13.21 6.23 18.79
CA ALA A 87 13.72 6.63 20.10
C ALA A 87 13.31 8.07 20.43
N MET A 88 13.04 8.32 21.71
CA MET A 88 12.75 9.64 22.24
C MET A 88 13.47 9.81 23.58
N ASP A 89 13.96 11.02 23.85
CA ASP A 89 14.41 11.36 25.19
C ASP A 89 13.21 11.58 26.12
N ASP A 90 13.43 11.51 27.43
CA ASP A 90 12.35 11.57 28.40
C ASP A 90 11.82 12.99 28.69
N ASN A 91 12.45 14.03 28.14
CA ASN A 91 11.88 15.38 28.06
C ASN A 91 11.11 15.60 26.76
N GLY A 92 11.13 14.65 25.81
CA GLY A 92 10.44 14.74 24.53
C GLY A 92 11.01 15.82 23.62
N LYS A 93 12.30 16.14 23.74
CA LYS A 93 12.97 17.13 22.88
C LYS A 93 13.16 16.60 21.46
N PHE A 94 13.55 15.33 21.31
CA PHE A 94 13.82 14.70 20.04
C PHE A 94 12.94 13.47 19.81
N THR A 95 12.46 13.29 18.58
CA THR A 95 11.89 12.03 18.10
C THR A 95 12.76 11.53 16.95
N ILE A 96 13.38 10.37 17.14
CA ILE A 96 14.42 9.84 16.26
C ILE A 96 13.91 8.58 15.57
N SER A 97 13.95 8.55 14.24
CA SER A 97 13.69 7.34 13.45
C SER A 97 14.92 6.45 13.43
N LEU A 98 14.82 5.20 13.91
CA LEU A 98 15.97 4.29 14.03
C LEU A 98 15.95 3.11 13.06
N LEU A 99 14.79 2.50 12.80
CA LEU A 99 14.67 1.31 11.97
C LEU A 99 13.36 1.32 11.17
N SER A 100 13.38 0.70 9.99
CA SER A 100 12.22 0.54 9.11
C SER A 100 11.57 1.88 8.71
N GLY A 101 12.40 2.86 8.32
CA GLY A 101 12.01 4.22 7.93
C GLY A 101 10.87 4.28 6.90
N HIS A 102 11.01 3.52 5.81
CA HIS A 102 10.09 3.54 4.66
C HIS A 102 9.02 2.47 4.80
N LEU A 103 9.42 1.19 4.69
CA LEU A 103 8.50 0.06 4.72
C LEU A 103 7.74 -0.05 6.04
N GLY A 104 8.42 0.13 7.17
CA GLY A 104 7.79 0.14 8.49
C GLY A 104 7.14 1.47 8.87
N ARG A 105 7.30 2.52 8.06
CA ARG A 105 6.74 3.88 8.26
C ARG A 105 7.30 4.63 9.48
N ALA A 106 8.51 4.30 9.93
CA ALA A 106 9.11 4.98 11.08
C ALA A 106 9.32 6.48 10.84
N ASN A 107 9.62 6.89 9.60
CA ASN A 107 9.81 8.30 9.24
C ASN A 107 8.49 9.08 9.31
N GLU A 108 7.41 8.53 8.75
CA GLU A 108 6.08 9.13 8.85
C GLU A 108 5.63 9.27 10.31
N LEU A 109 5.83 8.21 11.11
CA LEU A 109 5.46 8.21 12.52
C LEU A 109 6.30 9.22 13.32
N THR A 110 7.58 9.38 13.00
CA THR A 110 8.48 10.35 13.62
C THR A 110 7.98 11.77 13.40
N LEU A 111 7.63 12.13 12.16
CA LEU A 111 7.06 13.43 11.84
C LEU A 111 5.70 13.65 12.52
N LYS A 112 4.86 12.61 12.57
CA LYS A 112 3.55 12.69 13.24
C LYS A 112 3.70 12.98 14.73
N ILE A 113 4.52 12.19 15.43
CA ILE A 113 4.76 12.36 16.87
C ILE A 113 5.39 13.72 17.15
N SER A 114 6.38 14.12 16.34
CA SER A 114 7.06 15.40 16.50
C SER A 114 6.10 16.58 16.47
N LYS A 115 5.13 16.56 15.56
CA LYS A 115 4.06 17.57 15.51
C LYS A 115 3.13 17.50 16.72
N LEU A 116 2.76 16.30 17.17
CA LEU A 116 1.82 16.10 18.30
C LEU A 116 2.37 16.59 19.64
N ILE A 117 3.68 16.48 19.86
CA ILE A 117 4.30 16.85 21.14
C ILE A 117 5.30 18.01 21.05
N ASN A 118 5.43 18.64 19.89
CA ASN A 118 6.39 19.71 19.59
C ASN A 118 7.85 19.30 19.88
N SER A 119 8.24 18.11 19.41
CA SER A 119 9.63 17.65 19.45
C SER A 119 10.33 17.88 18.11
N GLU A 120 11.65 17.90 18.10
CA GLU A 120 12.46 17.94 16.90
C GLU A 120 12.56 16.55 16.23
N PRO A 121 12.12 16.37 14.97
CA PRO A 121 12.26 15.11 14.25
C PRO A 121 13.68 14.91 13.76
N VAL A 122 14.25 13.72 13.98
CA VAL A 122 15.56 13.33 13.45
C VAL A 122 15.40 12.15 12.49
N ILE A 123 15.55 12.41 11.18
CA ILE A 123 15.43 11.44 10.08
C ILE A 123 16.66 11.59 9.18
N THR A 124 17.36 10.49 8.89
CA THR A 124 18.66 10.50 8.21
C THR A 124 18.69 9.71 6.89
N THR A 125 17.56 9.16 6.44
CA THR A 125 17.49 8.32 5.24
C THR A 125 17.65 9.13 3.94
N ALA A 126 18.59 8.69 3.08
CA ALA A 126 18.95 9.37 1.82
C ALA A 126 17.81 9.56 0.80
N THR A 127 16.82 8.67 0.83
CA THR A 127 15.62 8.77 -0.03
C THR A 127 14.69 9.91 0.40
N ASP A 128 14.60 10.22 1.70
CA ASP A 128 13.83 11.37 2.18
C ASP A 128 14.56 12.70 1.93
N THR A 129 15.90 12.71 1.95
CA THR A 129 16.68 13.91 1.60
C THR A 129 16.58 14.25 0.11
N ASN A 130 16.31 13.26 -0.75
CA ASN A 130 16.22 13.43 -2.20
C ASN A 130 14.78 13.55 -2.74
N ASN A 131 13.75 13.58 -1.88
CA ASN A 131 12.32 13.73 -2.21
C ASN A 131 11.70 12.67 -3.16
N LYS A 132 12.43 11.61 -3.55
CA LYS A 132 11.91 10.55 -4.46
C LYS A 132 11.14 9.47 -3.71
N ILE A 133 10.14 8.88 -4.37
CA ILE A 133 9.33 7.80 -3.80
C ILE A 133 9.85 6.45 -4.31
N GLY A 134 10.34 5.60 -3.40
CA GLY A 134 10.72 4.22 -3.73
C GLY A 134 9.51 3.34 -4.08
N ILE A 135 9.76 2.27 -4.83
CA ILE A 135 8.73 1.34 -5.29
C ILE A 135 8.01 0.65 -4.13
N ASP A 136 8.75 0.40 -3.04
CA ASP A 136 8.29 -0.16 -1.77
C ASP A 136 7.43 0.82 -0.96
N SER A 137 7.74 2.11 -1.06
CA SER A 137 6.92 3.15 -0.43
C SER A 137 5.59 3.34 -1.16
N LEU A 138 5.63 3.25 -2.50
CA LEU A 138 4.43 3.28 -3.33
C LEU A 138 3.53 2.08 -3.04
N SER A 139 4.10 0.87 -3.03
CA SER A 139 3.37 -0.36 -2.76
C SER A 139 2.69 -0.30 -1.39
N ASN A 140 3.38 0.16 -0.36
CA ASN A 140 2.80 0.32 0.97
C ASN A 140 1.64 1.31 1.03
N LYS A 141 1.79 2.48 0.39
CA LYS A 141 0.73 3.51 0.36
C LYS A 141 -0.55 2.95 -0.26
N TYR A 142 -0.39 2.20 -1.35
CA TYR A 142 -1.51 1.61 -2.07
C TYR A 142 -1.81 0.16 -1.65
N TYR A 143 -1.28 -0.32 -0.52
CA TYR A 143 -1.52 -1.68 -0.03
C TYR A 143 -1.36 -2.75 -1.12
N TRP A 144 -0.31 -2.61 -1.92
CA TRP A 144 0.15 -3.61 -2.85
C TRP A 144 1.22 -4.46 -2.18
N GLU A 145 1.01 -5.77 -2.18
CA GLU A 145 1.99 -6.73 -1.72
C GLU A 145 3.04 -6.97 -2.80
N ILE A 146 4.30 -6.72 -2.48
CA ILE A 146 5.43 -7.06 -3.36
C ILE A 146 5.70 -8.56 -3.26
N ILE A 147 5.61 -9.25 -4.38
CA ILE A 147 5.80 -10.70 -4.47
C ILE A 147 7.28 -11.04 -4.46
N ASN A 148 8.06 -10.45 -5.37
CA ASN A 148 9.50 -10.66 -5.51
C ASN A 148 10.31 -9.52 -4.86
N LYS A 149 10.36 -9.52 -3.52
CA LYS A 149 11.01 -8.47 -2.72
C LYS A 149 12.51 -8.25 -3.01
N ASN A 150 13.19 -9.22 -3.62
CA ASN A 150 14.61 -9.12 -3.97
C ASN A 150 14.88 -8.01 -5.01
N GLU A 151 13.90 -7.70 -5.87
CA GLU A 151 14.03 -6.69 -6.93
C GLU A 151 13.93 -5.24 -6.40
N ILE A 152 13.44 -5.05 -5.16
CA ILE A 152 13.22 -3.71 -4.58
C ILE A 152 14.49 -2.86 -4.64
N LEU A 153 15.66 -3.45 -4.40
CA LEU A 153 16.92 -2.71 -4.37
C LEU A 153 17.26 -2.14 -5.75
N GLU A 154 17.07 -2.93 -6.81
CA GLU A 154 17.39 -2.50 -8.16
C GLU A 154 16.44 -1.39 -8.63
N PHE A 155 15.14 -1.58 -8.44
CA PHE A 155 14.15 -0.57 -8.78
C PHE A 155 14.36 0.73 -7.99
N ASN A 156 14.67 0.67 -6.69
CA ASN A 156 14.93 1.88 -5.92
C ASN A 156 16.23 2.59 -6.33
N LYS A 157 17.27 1.86 -6.74
CA LYS A 157 18.47 2.47 -7.33
C LYS A 157 18.14 3.19 -8.64
N ALA A 158 17.37 2.54 -9.52
CA ALA A 158 16.92 3.14 -10.77
C ALA A 158 16.12 4.44 -10.55
N ILE A 159 15.25 4.50 -9.54
CA ILE A 159 14.54 5.73 -9.14
C ILE A 159 15.51 6.82 -8.68
N LEU A 160 16.48 6.46 -7.83
CA LEU A 160 17.51 7.39 -7.34
C LEU A 160 18.33 7.97 -8.50
N ASP A 161 18.67 7.14 -9.48
CA ASP A 161 19.47 7.48 -10.67
C ASP A 161 18.66 8.13 -11.80
N GLU A 162 17.40 8.49 -11.56
CA GLU A 162 16.51 9.14 -12.54
C GLU A 162 16.28 8.29 -13.80
N LYS A 163 16.22 6.97 -13.64
CA LYS A 163 15.84 6.06 -14.71
C LYS A 163 14.33 5.91 -14.77
N ASN A 164 13.79 5.92 -15.98
CA ASN A 164 12.37 5.70 -16.21
C ASN A 164 11.98 4.26 -15.88
N ILE A 165 11.02 4.12 -14.97
CA ILE A 165 10.41 2.86 -14.57
C ILE A 165 8.94 2.95 -14.91
N ARG A 166 8.41 1.89 -15.54
CA ARG A 166 7.00 1.83 -15.91
C ARG A 166 6.24 0.95 -14.95
N ILE A 167 5.10 1.42 -14.49
CA ILE A 167 4.17 0.69 -13.64
C ILE A 167 2.93 0.41 -14.47
N PHE A 168 2.62 -0.87 -14.63
CA PHE A 168 1.50 -1.37 -15.38
C PHE A 168 0.36 -1.74 -14.44
N LEU A 169 -0.84 -1.30 -14.80
CA LEU A 169 -2.07 -1.60 -14.08
C LEU A 169 -2.98 -2.41 -14.98
N ASN A 170 -3.25 -3.64 -14.57
CA ASN A 170 -4.13 -4.57 -15.28
C ASN A 170 -5.58 -4.38 -14.85
N ASN A 171 -6.26 -3.48 -15.56
CA ASN A 171 -7.67 -3.15 -15.36
C ASN A 171 -8.56 -4.09 -16.17
N ASN A 172 -8.59 -5.38 -15.80
CA ASN A 172 -9.64 -6.27 -16.30
C ASN A 172 -11.01 -5.80 -15.77
N LYS A 173 -12.10 -6.11 -16.49
CA LYS A 173 -13.48 -5.67 -16.18
C LYS A 173 -13.96 -5.88 -14.73
N ASN A 174 -13.25 -6.67 -13.94
CA ASN A 174 -13.52 -6.94 -12.52
C ASN A 174 -12.54 -6.26 -11.53
N SER A 175 -11.39 -5.72 -11.96
CA SER A 175 -10.45 -5.01 -11.09
C SER A 175 -10.81 -3.51 -11.03
N ASN A 176 -11.22 -3.05 -9.84
CA ASN A 176 -11.66 -1.68 -9.57
C ASN A 176 -10.48 -0.70 -9.44
N VAL A 177 -9.49 -0.74 -10.31
CA VAL A 177 -8.39 0.23 -10.26
C VAL A 177 -8.87 1.57 -10.83
N ARG A 178 -9.58 2.33 -10.00
CA ARG A 178 -10.22 3.62 -10.35
C ARG A 178 -9.43 4.84 -9.89
N TYR A 179 -8.14 4.69 -9.67
CA TYR A 179 -7.30 5.67 -8.96
C TYR A 179 -6.01 6.01 -9.74
N ILE A 180 -5.98 5.78 -11.05
CA ILE A 180 -4.84 6.13 -11.91
C ILE A 180 -4.54 7.62 -11.83
N ASN A 181 -5.55 8.46 -11.99
CA ASN A 181 -5.36 9.91 -11.89
C ASN A 181 -4.80 10.31 -10.51
N ASP A 182 -5.27 9.67 -9.43
CA ASP A 182 -4.73 9.92 -8.08
C ASP A 182 -3.28 9.45 -7.92
N LEU A 183 -2.90 8.37 -8.60
CA LEU A 183 -1.51 7.91 -8.65
C LEU A 183 -0.64 8.89 -9.43
N GLU A 184 -1.07 9.32 -10.62
CA GLU A 184 -0.38 10.30 -11.45
C GLU A 184 -0.22 11.64 -10.72
N ASP A 185 -1.28 12.14 -10.09
CA ASP A 185 -1.28 13.34 -9.26
C ASP A 185 -0.31 13.19 -8.07
N PHE A 186 -0.28 12.01 -7.44
CA PHE A 186 0.65 11.77 -6.34
C PHE A 186 2.13 11.76 -6.80
N LEU A 187 2.39 11.23 -7.99
CA LEU A 187 3.75 11.18 -8.56
C LEU A 187 4.21 12.55 -9.05
N THR A 188 3.33 13.34 -9.66
CA THR A 188 3.62 14.68 -10.20
C THR A 188 3.82 15.71 -9.09
N ASN A 189 3.00 15.70 -8.03
CA ASN A 189 3.11 16.64 -6.90
C ASN A 189 4.40 16.49 -6.06
N LYS A 190 5.15 15.39 -6.26
CA LYS A 190 6.38 15.09 -5.51
C LYS A 190 7.68 15.49 -6.23
N ASN A 191 7.60 16.18 -7.38
CA ASN A 191 8.71 16.57 -8.26
C ASN A 191 9.51 15.37 -8.85
N LYS A 192 9.56 15.27 -10.19
CA LYS A 192 10.45 14.38 -10.96
C LYS A 192 10.56 12.92 -10.48
N ASN A 193 9.45 12.27 -10.15
CA ASN A 193 9.48 10.81 -10.08
C ASN A 193 9.58 10.27 -11.50
N THR A 194 10.51 9.36 -11.72
CA THR A 194 10.73 8.67 -13.01
C THR A 194 9.79 7.48 -13.20
N LEU A 195 8.66 7.51 -12.50
CA LEU A 195 7.63 6.48 -12.53
C LEU A 195 6.58 6.89 -13.55
N GLU A 196 6.46 6.13 -14.63
CA GLU A 196 5.43 6.26 -15.65
C GLU A 196 4.33 5.23 -15.38
N ILE A 197 3.06 5.64 -15.36
CA ILE A 197 1.92 4.74 -15.14
C ILE A 197 1.28 4.39 -16.47
N ILE A 198 1.03 3.11 -16.68
CA ILE A 198 0.45 2.58 -17.92
C ILE A 198 -0.76 1.73 -17.56
N ASP A 199 -1.94 2.19 -17.99
CA ASP A 199 -3.19 1.44 -17.87
C ASP A 199 -3.34 0.47 -19.06
N LEU A 200 -3.48 -0.82 -18.76
CA LEU A 200 -3.57 -1.88 -19.76
C LEU A 200 -5.00 -2.21 -20.21
N LYS A 201 -6.03 -1.44 -19.81
CA LYS A 201 -7.48 -1.64 -20.09
C LYS A 201 -7.82 -2.70 -21.15
N ASP A 202 -8.49 -3.76 -20.72
CA ASP A 202 -9.09 -4.79 -21.59
C ASP A 202 -8.13 -5.50 -22.57
N LYS A 203 -6.80 -5.39 -22.38
CA LYS A 203 -5.80 -6.15 -23.16
C LYS A 203 -5.42 -7.43 -22.42
N GLU A 204 -5.78 -8.59 -22.98
CA GLU A 204 -5.14 -9.86 -22.59
C GLU A 204 -3.64 -9.76 -22.95
N MET A 205 -2.78 -9.71 -21.93
CA MET A 205 -1.34 -9.52 -22.13
C MET A 205 -0.53 -10.61 -21.45
N SER A 206 0.24 -11.35 -22.25
CA SER A 206 1.42 -12.10 -21.81
C SER A 206 2.62 -11.15 -21.76
N ILE A 207 3.65 -11.44 -20.95
CA ILE A 207 4.89 -10.63 -20.84
C ILE A 207 5.49 -10.32 -22.23
N LYS A 208 5.47 -11.28 -23.16
CA LYS A 208 5.92 -11.08 -24.55
C LYS A 208 5.13 -10.01 -25.31
N ASN A 209 3.82 -9.91 -25.08
CA ASN A 209 2.97 -8.89 -25.71
C ASN A 209 3.27 -7.49 -25.14
N ILE A 210 3.68 -7.42 -23.86
CA ILE A 210 4.10 -6.20 -23.18
C ILE A 210 5.31 -5.65 -23.92
N ASP A 211 6.39 -6.43 -24.00
CA ASP A 211 7.63 -6.03 -24.69
C ASP A 211 7.39 -5.61 -26.16
N ASN A 212 6.53 -6.31 -26.90
CA ASN A 212 6.20 -5.96 -28.29
C ASN A 212 5.40 -4.64 -28.42
N ILE A 213 4.46 -4.36 -27.51
CA ILE A 213 3.77 -3.07 -27.44
C ILE A 213 4.77 -1.95 -27.12
N PHE A 214 5.80 -2.21 -26.31
CA PHE A 214 6.84 -1.21 -26.02
C PHE A 214 7.77 -0.95 -27.18
N ILE A 215 8.19 -1.99 -27.90
CA ILE A 215 8.99 -1.83 -29.12
C ILE A 215 8.20 -0.98 -30.13
N SER A 216 6.92 -1.29 -30.38
CA SER A 216 6.10 -0.53 -31.33
C SER A 216 5.78 0.91 -30.90
N SER A 217 5.53 1.17 -29.61
CA SER A 217 5.30 2.53 -29.08
C SER A 217 6.58 3.38 -29.05
N THR A 218 7.74 2.77 -28.77
CA THR A 218 9.04 3.46 -28.80
C THR A 218 9.44 3.82 -30.23
N ILE A 219 9.17 2.92 -31.19
CA ILE A 219 9.39 3.18 -32.63
C ILE A 219 8.46 4.29 -33.13
N SER A 220 7.19 4.30 -32.73
CA SER A 220 6.26 5.37 -33.15
C SER A 220 6.60 6.73 -32.54
N ASN A 221 7.01 6.79 -31.27
CA ASN A 221 7.47 8.03 -30.62
C ASN A 221 8.82 8.52 -31.16
N SER A 222 9.73 7.63 -31.56
CA SER A 222 11.00 8.02 -32.19
C SER A 222 10.79 8.56 -33.61
N VAL A 223 9.86 7.99 -34.38
CA VAL A 223 9.44 8.48 -35.71
C VAL A 223 8.72 9.83 -35.62
N TYR A 224 7.91 10.05 -34.58
CA TYR A 224 7.25 11.33 -34.35
C TYR A 224 8.24 12.44 -33.94
N ASN A 225 9.23 12.11 -33.10
CA ASN A 225 10.27 13.06 -32.69
C ASN A 225 11.33 13.32 -33.78
N SER A 226 11.58 12.38 -34.69
CA SER A 226 12.45 12.61 -35.85
C SER A 226 11.83 13.55 -36.89
N ASN A 227 10.51 13.67 -36.93
CA ASN A 227 9.82 14.56 -37.86
C ASN A 227 9.69 16.02 -37.36
N ASN A 228 9.99 16.28 -36.08
CA ASN A 228 9.93 17.61 -35.46
C ASN A 228 11.31 18.20 -35.08
N LYS A 229 12.41 17.58 -35.51
CA LYS A 229 13.77 18.13 -35.39
C LYS A 229 14.50 18.09 -36.74
N PHE A 230 14.06 18.91 -37.67
CA PHE A 230 14.88 19.31 -38.83
C PHE A 230 14.76 20.82 -39.05
N SER A 231 15.57 21.58 -38.32
CA SER A 231 16.04 22.90 -38.78
C SER A 231 17.43 23.12 -38.20
N HIS A 232 18.43 23.17 -39.10
CA HIS A 232 19.82 23.60 -38.91
C HIS A 232 20.68 22.75 -37.95
N ASP A 233 21.43 21.78 -38.48
CA ASP A 233 22.75 22.00 -39.08
C ASP A 233 23.42 20.65 -39.39
N GLU A 234 24.07 20.58 -40.56
CA GLU A 234 24.80 19.41 -41.04
C GLU A 234 26.16 19.29 -40.33
N SER A 235 26.37 18.21 -39.59
CA SER A 235 27.62 17.44 -39.64
C SER A 235 27.55 16.19 -38.77
N SER A 236 27.82 15.05 -39.42
CA SER A 236 28.25 13.76 -38.87
C SER A 236 27.31 13.05 -37.87
N TYR A 237 26.60 12.04 -38.35
CA TYR A 237 27.02 10.64 -38.18
C TYR A 237 26.12 9.72 -39.03
N ASN A 238 26.75 8.92 -39.89
CA ASN A 238 26.12 8.00 -40.82
C ASN A 238 25.30 6.92 -40.08
N LEU A 239 23.97 6.96 -40.16
CA LEU A 239 23.15 5.75 -40.06
C LEU A 239 23.08 5.09 -41.45
N SER A 240 23.58 3.86 -41.52
CA SER A 240 23.63 3.05 -42.73
C SER A 240 22.23 2.84 -43.33
N LYS A 241 22.17 2.83 -44.67
CA LYS A 241 20.98 2.60 -45.51
C LYS A 241 20.20 1.30 -45.20
N ASN A 242 20.72 0.41 -44.35
CA ASN A 242 20.10 -0.87 -44.03
C ASN A 242 18.89 -0.75 -43.08
N ASN A 243 18.84 0.26 -42.19
CA ASN A 243 17.72 0.39 -41.26
C ASN A 243 16.43 0.90 -41.92
N LYS A 244 16.53 1.54 -43.09
CA LYS A 244 15.35 2.01 -43.86
C LYS A 244 14.65 0.86 -44.61
N PHE A 245 15.39 -0.21 -44.91
CA PHE A 245 14.85 -1.38 -45.61
C PHE A 245 14.18 -2.36 -44.62
N GLU A 246 14.70 -2.51 -43.40
CA GLU A 246 14.05 -3.31 -42.36
C GLU A 246 12.76 -2.67 -41.81
N LEU A 247 12.70 -1.33 -41.72
CA LEU A 247 11.53 -0.64 -41.19
C LEU A 247 10.30 -0.73 -42.13
N ASN A 248 10.53 -0.76 -43.46
CA ASN A 248 9.47 -0.92 -44.43
C ASN A 248 8.95 -2.36 -44.53
N ASN A 249 9.79 -3.35 -44.22
CA ASN A 249 9.35 -4.75 -44.16
C ASN A 249 8.48 -5.06 -42.94
N LEU A 250 8.68 -4.36 -41.81
CA LEU A 250 7.81 -4.48 -40.62
C LEU A 250 6.40 -3.87 -40.81
N ILE A 251 6.21 -2.98 -41.79
CA ILE A 251 4.91 -2.33 -42.06
C ILE A 251 4.00 -3.23 -42.94
N ASN A 252 4.57 -4.18 -43.69
CA ASN A 252 3.83 -4.95 -44.70
C ASN A 252 3.35 -6.34 -44.28
N GLU A 253 3.68 -6.84 -43.08
CA GLU A 253 3.13 -8.10 -42.56
C GLU A 253 2.04 -7.87 -41.50
N LYS A 254 0.97 -7.18 -41.91
CA LYS A 254 -0.37 -7.48 -41.41
C LYS A 254 -0.94 -8.56 -42.30
N ASN A 255 -0.92 -9.83 -41.86
CA ASN A 255 -2.01 -10.81 -42.01
C ASN A 255 -1.60 -12.21 -41.52
N SER A 256 -2.51 -12.84 -40.77
CA SER A 256 -2.49 -14.22 -40.24
C SER A 256 -1.69 -14.45 -38.95
N PHE A 257 -2.41 -14.32 -37.83
CA PHE A 257 -2.08 -15.04 -36.60
C PHE A 257 -2.60 -16.47 -36.75
N LYS A 258 -1.71 -17.43 -37.01
CA LYS A 258 -1.92 -18.86 -36.72
C LYS A 258 -0.55 -19.53 -36.63
N ASP A 259 -0.31 -20.13 -35.47
CA ASP A 259 0.64 -21.20 -35.19
C ASP A 259 2.10 -20.96 -35.57
N LEU A 260 2.88 -20.39 -34.63
CA LEU A 260 4.33 -20.54 -34.60
C LEU A 260 4.81 -20.83 -33.17
N ASP A 261 4.98 -22.11 -32.91
CA ASP A 261 5.81 -22.65 -31.83
C ASP A 261 7.26 -22.21 -32.03
N PHE A 262 7.76 -21.36 -31.13
CA PHE A 262 9.20 -21.09 -31.02
C PHE A 262 9.69 -21.28 -29.59
N ASN A 263 10.55 -22.29 -29.47
CA ASN A 263 11.26 -22.72 -28.29
C ASN A 263 11.97 -21.59 -27.54
N ASN A 264 11.83 -21.64 -26.21
CA ASN A 264 12.45 -20.78 -25.21
C ASN A 264 13.99 -20.71 -25.34
N SER A 265 14.51 -19.54 -25.72
CA SER A 265 15.92 -19.18 -25.54
C SER A 265 16.17 -18.04 -24.54
N TYR A 266 15.14 -17.32 -24.09
CA TYR A 266 15.30 -16.16 -23.19
C TYR A 266 15.52 -16.51 -21.70
N PHE A 267 15.19 -17.74 -21.27
CA PHE A 267 15.31 -18.18 -19.87
C PHE A 267 16.64 -18.90 -19.56
N LYS A 268 17.57 -19.00 -20.52
CA LYS A 268 18.82 -19.75 -20.32
C LYS A 268 19.99 -18.94 -19.76
N GLU A 269 19.97 -17.61 -19.83
CA GLU A 269 21.14 -16.80 -19.44
C GLU A 269 21.05 -16.13 -18.06
N ASN A 270 19.86 -16.06 -17.45
CA ASN A 270 19.69 -15.62 -16.07
C ASN A 270 19.06 -16.78 -15.28
N ASN A 271 19.79 -17.32 -14.30
CA ASN A 271 19.52 -18.48 -13.41
C ASN A 271 18.09 -18.65 -12.81
N PHE A 272 17.03 -18.51 -13.59
CA PHE A 272 15.66 -18.84 -13.24
C PHE A 272 15.35 -20.18 -13.87
N LYS A 273 15.26 -21.23 -13.04
CA LYS A 273 14.84 -22.54 -13.54
C LYS A 273 13.34 -22.49 -13.80
N HIS A 274 12.95 -22.89 -15.01
CA HIS A 274 11.54 -23.07 -15.41
C HIS A 274 10.78 -24.06 -14.49
N SER A 275 11.49 -24.83 -13.66
CA SER A 275 10.92 -25.72 -12.64
C SER A 275 10.32 -25.01 -11.43
N ASP A 276 10.63 -23.72 -11.23
CA ASP A 276 10.19 -22.98 -10.04
C ASP A 276 8.80 -22.32 -10.24
N PHE A 277 8.33 -22.26 -11.49
CA PHE A 277 7.00 -21.80 -11.84
C PHE A 277 6.42 -22.74 -12.91
N LYS A 278 5.41 -23.53 -12.54
CA LYS A 278 4.73 -24.41 -13.48
C LYS A 278 3.96 -23.53 -14.47
N HIS A 279 3.89 -23.96 -15.72
CA HIS A 279 3.14 -23.28 -16.79
C HIS A 279 1.63 -23.14 -16.50
N THR A 280 1.15 -23.80 -15.43
CA THR A 280 -0.19 -23.68 -14.84
C THR A 280 -0.33 -22.50 -13.86
N ASP A 281 0.76 -21.91 -13.36
CA ASP A 281 0.74 -20.86 -12.34
C ASP A 281 0.39 -19.47 -12.91
N PHE A 282 0.40 -19.32 -14.24
CA PHE A 282 -0.01 -18.10 -14.96
C PHE A 282 -1.43 -18.16 -15.52
N LYS A 283 -2.12 -19.33 -15.48
CA LYS A 283 -3.51 -19.43 -15.93
C LYS A 283 -4.50 -18.84 -14.92
N ASP A 284 -4.13 -18.81 -13.63
CA ASP A 284 -5.01 -18.40 -12.53
C ASP A 284 -4.51 -17.22 -11.69
N ASN A 285 -3.30 -16.68 -11.93
CA ASN A 285 -2.77 -15.50 -11.22
C ASN A 285 -2.58 -14.32 -12.17
N TYR A 286 -3.64 -13.55 -12.36
CA TYR A 286 -3.54 -12.18 -12.86
C TYR A 286 -2.81 -11.34 -11.80
N PHE A 287 -1.55 -10.95 -12.04
CA PHE A 287 -0.97 -9.85 -11.29
C PHE A 287 -1.67 -8.58 -11.73
N ASP A 288 -2.44 -7.98 -10.82
CA ASP A 288 -3.16 -6.74 -11.07
C ASP A 288 -2.19 -5.60 -11.44
N ILE A 289 -0.94 -5.68 -10.97
CA ILE A 289 0.04 -4.59 -11.04
C ILE A 289 1.45 -5.16 -11.15
N PHE A 290 2.27 -4.60 -12.04
CA PHE A 290 3.70 -4.92 -12.11
C PHE A 290 4.49 -3.71 -12.61
N ALA A 291 5.79 -3.66 -12.32
CA ALA A 291 6.67 -2.63 -12.86
C ALA A 291 7.86 -3.24 -13.60
N ASN A 292 8.36 -2.50 -14.59
CA ASN A 292 9.47 -2.92 -15.45
C ASN A 292 10.60 -1.89 -15.45
N PHE A 293 11.82 -2.39 -15.42
CA PHE A 293 13.06 -1.65 -15.63
C PHE A 293 14.14 -2.59 -16.18
N ASN A 294 14.78 -2.25 -17.31
CA ASN A 294 15.88 -3.03 -17.91
C ASN A 294 15.65 -4.56 -17.98
N ASN A 295 14.49 -4.99 -18.47
CA ASN A 295 14.05 -6.40 -18.54
C ASN A 295 13.85 -7.10 -17.18
N ASN A 296 14.02 -6.38 -16.08
CA ASN A 296 13.66 -6.83 -14.74
C ASN A 296 12.24 -6.38 -14.42
N TYR A 297 11.55 -7.23 -13.65
CA TYR A 297 10.14 -7.08 -13.33
C TYR A 297 9.93 -7.20 -11.84
N ILE A 298 9.10 -6.32 -11.29
CA ILE A 298 8.60 -6.45 -9.92
C ILE A 298 7.09 -6.57 -9.96
N PHE A 299 6.55 -7.59 -9.31
CA PHE A 299 5.12 -7.93 -9.35
C PHE A 299 4.45 -7.55 -8.04
N PHE A 300 3.22 -7.07 -8.14
CA PHE A 300 2.41 -6.74 -6.99
C PHE A 300 1.04 -7.39 -7.03
N LYS A 301 0.56 -7.76 -5.85
CA LYS A 301 -0.81 -8.19 -5.60
C LYS A 301 -1.55 -7.11 -4.82
N GLN A 302 -2.68 -6.62 -5.34
CA GLN A 302 -3.46 -5.62 -4.62
C GLN A 302 -4.19 -6.27 -3.46
N LYS A 303 -3.95 -5.78 -2.23
CA LYS A 303 -4.74 -6.20 -1.07
C LYS A 303 -6.11 -5.56 -1.13
N LYS A 304 -7.13 -6.32 -0.73
CA LYS A 304 -8.52 -5.89 -0.77
C LYS A 304 -8.78 -4.87 0.33
N LEU A 305 -9.16 -3.65 -0.04
CA LEU A 305 -9.48 -2.54 0.86
C LEU A 305 -10.99 -2.36 0.95
N VAL A 306 -11.51 -2.45 2.17
CA VAL A 306 -12.96 -2.46 2.43
C VAL A 306 -13.32 -1.37 3.41
N VAL A 307 -14.34 -0.58 3.06
CA VAL A 307 -14.92 0.42 3.93
C VAL A 307 -16.18 -0.12 4.57
N GLY A 308 -16.17 -0.28 5.89
CA GLY A 308 -17.34 -0.67 6.66
C GLY A 308 -18.16 0.54 7.11
N ILE A 309 -19.49 0.44 6.98
CA ILE A 309 -20.41 1.56 7.22
C ILE A 309 -21.53 1.13 8.17
N GLY A 310 -21.67 1.86 9.27
CA GLY A 310 -22.88 1.91 10.08
C GLY A 310 -23.52 3.31 9.97
N SER A 311 -24.81 3.43 10.31
CA SER A 311 -25.49 4.73 10.27
C SER A 311 -26.72 4.77 11.15
N ARG A 312 -27.20 5.98 11.44
CA ARG A 312 -28.59 6.24 11.84
C ARG A 312 -29.55 5.91 10.68
N ALA A 313 -30.83 5.76 11.00
CA ALA A 313 -31.85 5.50 9.98
C ALA A 313 -32.08 6.74 9.10
N ASN A 314 -32.49 6.54 7.84
CA ASN A 314 -32.82 7.58 6.87
C ASN A 314 -31.64 8.53 6.60
N ILE A 315 -30.43 7.98 6.54
CA ILE A 315 -29.23 8.78 6.34
C ILE A 315 -29.12 9.21 4.87
N LYS A 316 -28.70 10.45 4.63
CA LYS A 316 -28.51 10.97 3.28
C LYS A 316 -27.22 10.43 2.65
N LYS A 317 -27.22 10.29 1.32
CA LYS A 317 -26.04 9.85 0.53
C LYS A 317 -24.83 10.74 0.80
N GLU A 318 -25.05 12.04 0.90
CA GLU A 318 -24.02 13.06 1.08
C GLU A 318 -23.26 12.86 2.39
N ASN A 319 -23.96 12.54 3.48
CA ASN A 319 -23.36 12.24 4.78
C ASN A 319 -22.48 10.99 4.70
N VAL A 320 -22.97 9.93 4.06
CA VAL A 320 -22.20 8.68 3.89
C VAL A 320 -20.95 8.93 3.04
N LEU A 321 -21.09 9.63 1.92
CA LEU A 321 -19.97 9.98 1.05
C LEU A 321 -18.94 10.86 1.78
N ASN A 322 -19.38 11.83 2.58
CA ASN A 322 -18.49 12.69 3.37
C ASN A 322 -17.69 11.87 4.40
N ALA A 323 -18.35 10.97 5.13
CA ALA A 323 -17.68 10.10 6.09
C ALA A 323 -16.61 9.23 5.41
N ILE A 324 -16.92 8.63 4.25
CA ILE A 324 -15.94 7.86 3.46
C ILE A 324 -14.77 8.76 3.04
N LYS A 325 -15.04 9.96 2.50
CA LYS A 325 -14.00 10.92 2.09
C LYS A 325 -13.05 11.25 3.23
N ILE A 326 -13.57 11.54 4.42
CA ILE A 326 -12.76 11.86 5.60
C ILE A 326 -11.92 10.66 6.03
N ALA A 327 -12.49 9.45 6.08
CA ALA A 327 -11.75 8.24 6.44
C ALA A 327 -10.60 7.97 5.46
N MET A 328 -10.86 8.07 4.16
CA MET A 328 -9.86 7.87 3.11
C MET A 328 -8.79 8.96 3.11
N HIS A 329 -9.17 10.22 3.36
CA HIS A 329 -8.24 11.33 3.53
C HIS A 329 -7.29 11.11 4.73
N ASN A 330 -7.80 10.65 5.88
CA ASN A 330 -6.98 10.32 7.04
C ASN A 330 -5.93 9.25 6.73
N LEU A 331 -6.28 8.29 5.87
CA LEU A 331 -5.39 7.26 5.37
C LEU A 331 -4.44 7.75 4.26
N LYS A 332 -4.71 8.92 3.67
CA LYS A 332 -4.06 9.43 2.44
C LYS A 332 -4.17 8.45 1.27
N ILE A 333 -5.30 7.73 1.20
CA ILE A 333 -5.62 6.77 0.14
C ILE A 333 -6.76 7.36 -0.69
N PRO A 334 -6.69 7.32 -2.01
CA PRO A 334 -7.78 7.81 -2.84
C PRO A 334 -9.04 6.93 -2.73
N ILE A 335 -10.20 7.51 -2.98
CA ILE A 335 -11.49 6.78 -2.92
C ILE A 335 -11.55 5.66 -3.96
N GLY A 336 -10.90 5.86 -5.12
CA GLY A 336 -10.85 4.87 -6.20
C GLY A 336 -10.15 3.55 -5.81
N ARG A 337 -9.48 3.50 -4.65
CA ARG A 337 -8.87 2.28 -4.09
C ARG A 337 -9.81 1.37 -3.32
N ILE A 338 -11.03 1.82 -3.05
CA ILE A 338 -11.98 1.03 -2.27
C ILE A 338 -12.52 -0.10 -3.16
N ASP A 339 -12.25 -1.34 -2.76
CA ASP A 339 -12.69 -2.52 -3.50
C ASP A 339 -14.14 -2.89 -3.17
N ALA A 340 -14.59 -2.61 -1.94
CA ALA A 340 -15.97 -2.85 -1.51
C ALA A 340 -16.41 -1.91 -0.37
N ILE A 341 -17.71 -1.65 -0.33
CA ILE A 341 -18.39 -1.12 0.86
C ILE A 341 -19.05 -2.29 1.58
N ALA A 342 -18.96 -2.33 2.90
CA ALA A 342 -19.55 -3.36 3.73
C ALA A 342 -20.49 -2.78 4.78
N THR A 343 -21.61 -3.45 5.05
CA THR A 343 -22.52 -3.11 6.16
C THR A 343 -23.20 -4.36 6.70
N ALA A 344 -23.80 -4.26 7.88
CA ALA A 344 -24.57 -5.36 8.47
C ALA A 344 -25.95 -5.49 7.80
N GLU A 345 -26.57 -6.67 7.87
CA GLU A 345 -27.90 -6.94 7.30
C GLU A 345 -29.00 -5.98 7.80
N ILE A 346 -28.90 -5.52 9.06
CA ILE A 346 -29.76 -4.49 9.66
C ILE A 346 -29.71 -3.13 8.93
N LYS A 347 -28.74 -2.95 8.03
CA LYS A 347 -28.49 -1.74 7.23
C LYS A 347 -28.46 -2.02 5.73
N ALA A 348 -28.85 -3.22 5.30
CA ALA A 348 -28.83 -3.61 3.89
C ALA A 348 -29.72 -2.72 3.00
N ASN A 349 -30.84 -2.24 3.55
CA ASN A 349 -31.83 -1.44 2.83
C ASN A 349 -31.70 0.08 3.12
N GLU A 350 -30.62 0.53 3.75
CA GLU A 350 -30.42 1.95 4.03
C GLU A 350 -30.11 2.72 2.74
N GLU A 351 -31.05 3.58 2.31
CA GLU A 351 -30.97 4.27 1.02
C GLU A 351 -29.69 5.09 0.85
N GLY A 352 -29.22 5.77 1.91
CA GLY A 352 -27.99 6.55 1.85
C GLY A 352 -26.76 5.71 1.50
N ILE A 353 -26.68 4.50 2.05
CA ILE A 353 -25.57 3.56 1.79
C ILE A 353 -25.69 3.01 0.36
N LEU A 354 -26.88 2.56 -0.04
CA LEU A 354 -27.15 2.02 -1.39
C LEU A 354 -26.85 3.05 -2.49
N LYS A 355 -27.34 4.29 -2.33
CA LYS A 355 -27.10 5.38 -3.27
C LYS A 355 -25.61 5.73 -3.34
N THR A 356 -24.89 5.67 -2.23
CA THR A 356 -23.44 5.95 -2.19
C THR A 356 -22.65 4.87 -2.92
N ALA A 357 -22.94 3.59 -2.66
CA ALA A 357 -22.30 2.47 -3.36
C ALA A 357 -22.53 2.53 -4.87
N LYS A 358 -23.77 2.82 -5.29
CA LYS A 358 -24.11 3.02 -6.71
C LYS A 358 -23.39 4.23 -7.32
N HIS A 359 -23.36 5.36 -6.61
CA HIS A 359 -22.68 6.58 -7.06
C HIS A 359 -21.18 6.36 -7.28
N LEU A 360 -20.52 5.70 -6.34
CA LEU A 360 -19.10 5.35 -6.44
C LEU A 360 -18.85 4.16 -7.37
N LYS A 361 -19.90 3.48 -7.84
CA LYS A 361 -19.87 2.23 -8.60
C LYS A 361 -19.11 1.10 -7.87
N ILE A 362 -19.10 1.10 -6.53
CA ILE A 362 -18.38 0.14 -5.69
C ILE A 362 -19.39 -0.92 -5.21
N PRO A 363 -19.04 -2.22 -5.23
CA PRO A 363 -19.95 -3.25 -4.73
C PRO A 363 -20.25 -3.07 -3.24
N LEU A 364 -21.55 -3.07 -2.89
CA LEU A 364 -22.01 -3.17 -1.51
C LEU A 364 -22.09 -4.64 -1.11
N LYS A 365 -21.49 -4.99 0.02
CA LYS A 365 -21.51 -6.33 0.61
C LYS A 365 -22.23 -6.27 1.95
N ILE A 366 -23.15 -7.22 2.14
CA ILE A 366 -23.95 -7.35 3.35
C ILE A 366 -23.37 -8.47 4.19
N VAL A 367 -23.22 -8.23 5.49
CA VAL A 367 -22.74 -9.18 6.48
C VAL A 367 -23.87 -9.53 7.43
N SER A 368 -24.08 -10.83 7.67
CA SER A 368 -25.09 -11.29 8.61
C SER A 368 -24.71 -10.98 10.05
N LEU A 369 -25.70 -10.82 10.95
CA LEU A 369 -25.42 -10.65 12.38
C LEU A 369 -24.66 -11.85 12.96
N ASN A 370 -24.90 -13.05 12.44
CA ASN A 370 -24.22 -14.27 12.88
C ASN A 370 -22.73 -14.28 12.53
N GLU A 371 -22.36 -13.81 11.33
CA GLU A 371 -20.94 -13.63 10.98
C GLU A 371 -20.26 -12.64 11.93
N ILE A 372 -20.94 -11.53 12.26
CA ILE A 372 -20.42 -10.53 13.20
C ILE A 372 -20.23 -11.12 14.61
N ARG A 373 -21.18 -11.91 15.12
CA ARG A 373 -21.07 -12.55 16.44
C ARG A 373 -19.93 -13.55 16.53
N LYS A 374 -19.65 -14.26 15.43
CA LYS A 374 -18.57 -15.25 15.35
C LYS A 374 -17.18 -14.61 15.22
N LEU A 375 -17.11 -13.32 14.90
CA LEU A 375 -15.85 -12.61 14.72
C LEU A 375 -15.17 -12.41 16.09
N ASN A 376 -14.17 -13.26 16.36
CA ASN A 376 -13.31 -13.10 17.52
C ASN A 376 -12.13 -12.18 17.19
N ASN A 377 -12.33 -10.87 17.34
CA ASN A 377 -11.27 -9.88 17.10
C ASN A 377 -11.22 -8.82 18.20
N LYS A 378 -10.08 -8.79 18.91
CA LYS A 378 -9.84 -7.90 20.07
C LYS A 378 -9.62 -6.43 19.70
N THR A 379 -9.52 -6.10 18.41
CA THR A 379 -9.28 -4.71 17.95
C THR A 379 -10.56 -3.93 17.70
N ILE A 380 -11.71 -4.60 17.76
CA ILE A 380 -13.02 -3.98 17.54
C ILE A 380 -13.40 -3.12 18.75
N SER A 381 -13.87 -1.93 18.44
CA SER A 381 -14.39 -0.95 19.39
C SER A 381 -15.88 -1.22 19.61
N ASP A 382 -16.29 -1.40 20.85
CA ASP A 382 -17.70 -1.62 21.23
C ASP A 382 -18.57 -0.38 20.96
N SER A 383 -19.86 -0.61 20.72
CA SER A 383 -20.90 0.39 20.54
C SER A 383 -22.09 0.02 21.42
N ASP A 384 -22.23 0.66 22.57
CA ASP A 384 -23.23 0.32 23.60
C ASP A 384 -24.64 0.17 23.01
N PHE A 385 -25.11 1.17 22.25
CA PHE A 385 -26.41 1.12 21.58
C PHE A 385 -26.62 -0.11 20.69
N VAL A 386 -25.58 -0.55 19.97
CA VAL A 386 -25.67 -1.68 19.05
C VAL A 386 -25.58 -3.00 19.82
N LYS A 387 -24.74 -3.05 20.86
CA LYS A 387 -24.59 -4.18 21.76
C LYS A 387 -25.91 -4.47 22.48
N ASP A 388 -26.55 -3.45 23.03
CA ASP A 388 -27.81 -3.58 23.74
C ASP A 388 -28.95 -4.01 22.82
N LYS A 389 -29.00 -3.47 21.59
CA LYS A 389 -30.12 -3.72 20.66
C LYS A 389 -30.00 -5.00 19.84
N PHE A 390 -28.78 -5.40 19.46
CA PHE A 390 -28.55 -6.47 18.48
C PHE A 390 -27.60 -7.56 18.98
N ASN A 391 -27.02 -7.39 20.17
CA ASN A 391 -26.03 -8.30 20.74
C ASN A 391 -24.83 -8.53 19.81
N ILE A 392 -24.27 -7.43 19.28
CA ILE A 392 -23.03 -7.39 18.48
C ILE A 392 -22.19 -6.17 18.92
N PRO A 393 -20.85 -6.21 18.79
CA PRO A 393 -19.99 -5.11 19.24
C PRO A 393 -20.14 -3.82 18.41
N GLY A 394 -20.56 -3.94 17.15
CA GLY A 394 -20.73 -2.80 16.25
C GLY A 394 -21.06 -3.24 14.83
N VAL A 395 -21.14 -2.27 13.90
CA VAL A 395 -21.42 -2.54 12.47
C VAL A 395 -20.20 -2.28 11.59
N ALA A 396 -19.64 -1.06 11.63
CA ALA A 396 -18.62 -0.62 10.68
C ALA A 396 -17.35 -1.49 10.68
N GLU A 397 -16.65 -1.57 11.81
CA GLU A 397 -15.42 -2.36 11.95
C GLU A 397 -15.58 -3.86 11.62
N PRO A 398 -16.54 -4.60 12.22
CA PRO A 398 -16.69 -6.01 11.91
C PRO A 398 -17.09 -6.26 10.46
N SER A 399 -17.95 -5.41 9.88
CA SER A 399 -18.34 -5.55 8.47
C SER A 399 -17.13 -5.34 7.54
N ALA A 400 -16.29 -4.35 7.83
CA ALA A 400 -15.07 -4.11 7.06
C ALA A 400 -14.13 -5.32 7.12
N LEU A 401 -13.85 -5.83 8.32
CA LEU A 401 -12.96 -6.97 8.55
C LEU A 401 -13.44 -8.24 7.84
N ILE A 402 -14.70 -8.63 8.05
CA ILE A 402 -15.28 -9.85 7.48
C ILE A 402 -15.26 -9.82 5.95
N ILE A 403 -15.56 -8.68 5.34
CA ILE A 403 -15.56 -8.56 3.88
C ILE A 403 -14.13 -8.43 3.32
N ALA A 404 -13.20 -7.84 4.07
CA ALA A 404 -11.79 -7.75 3.67
C ALA A 404 -11.15 -9.13 3.58
N ASN A 405 -11.49 -10.05 4.48
CA ASN A 405 -11.09 -11.46 4.33
C ASN A 405 -12.21 -12.40 4.81
N LYS A 406 -12.96 -12.95 3.84
CA LYS A 406 -14.10 -13.85 4.11
C LYS A 406 -13.68 -15.23 4.63
N ASN A 407 -12.45 -15.66 4.33
CA ASN A 407 -12.06 -17.06 4.50
C ASN A 407 -11.02 -17.28 5.61
N GLU A 408 -10.34 -16.23 6.06
CA GLU A 408 -9.35 -16.33 7.13
C GLU A 408 -9.42 -15.05 7.96
N ASN A 409 -9.43 -15.16 9.30
CA ASN A 409 -9.47 -14.04 10.26
C ASN A 409 -8.19 -13.15 10.23
N ASN A 410 -7.53 -13.03 9.09
CA ASN A 410 -6.24 -12.37 8.90
C ASN A 410 -6.39 -10.92 8.38
N SER A 411 -7.59 -10.45 8.06
CA SER A 411 -7.79 -9.01 7.74
C SER A 411 -7.42 -8.11 8.91
N LYS A 412 -6.94 -6.90 8.63
CA LYS A 412 -6.57 -5.92 9.65
C LYS A 412 -7.29 -4.59 9.47
N LEU A 413 -7.69 -3.98 10.59
CA LEU A 413 -8.11 -2.58 10.58
C LEU A 413 -6.92 -1.68 10.27
N ILE A 414 -7.13 -0.73 9.37
CA ILE A 414 -6.16 0.33 9.06
C ILE A 414 -6.68 1.71 9.46
N HIS A 415 -7.99 1.82 9.66
CA HIS A 415 -8.67 2.99 10.19
C HIS A 415 -9.77 2.54 11.16
N LYS A 416 -9.61 2.91 12.43
CA LYS A 416 -10.58 2.69 13.51
C LYS A 416 -11.84 3.50 13.26
N LYS A 417 -12.97 3.03 13.78
CA LYS A 417 -14.24 3.70 13.54
C LYS A 417 -14.22 5.16 13.97
N ILE A 418 -14.75 6.02 13.12
CA ILE A 418 -15.14 7.40 13.47
C ILE A 418 -16.63 7.57 13.22
N ALA A 419 -17.28 8.41 14.02
CA ALA A 419 -18.68 8.76 13.86
C ALA A 419 -18.80 10.23 13.45
N ILE A 420 -19.36 10.51 12.28
CA ILE A 420 -19.49 11.84 11.70
C ILE A 420 -20.87 11.93 11.03
N ASP A 421 -21.63 12.98 11.33
CA ASP A 421 -22.93 13.29 10.72
C ASP A 421 -23.94 12.13 10.72
N GLY A 422 -23.93 11.31 11.78
CA GLY A 422 -24.82 10.14 11.90
C GLY A 422 -24.35 8.90 11.14
N VAL A 423 -23.15 8.91 10.58
CA VAL A 423 -22.49 7.77 9.90
C VAL A 423 -21.28 7.33 10.72
N THR A 424 -21.13 6.02 10.89
CA THR A 424 -19.92 5.42 11.44
C THR A 424 -19.16 4.74 10.32
N VAL A 425 -17.88 5.07 10.15
CA VAL A 425 -17.04 4.52 9.07
C VAL A 425 -15.74 3.96 9.65
N ALA A 426 -15.32 2.79 9.14
CA ALA A 426 -14.03 2.16 9.46
C ALA A 426 -13.46 1.53 8.19
N VAL A 427 -12.15 1.29 8.15
CA VAL A 427 -11.49 0.71 6.97
C VAL A 427 -10.61 -0.47 7.37
N ALA A 428 -10.78 -1.58 6.65
CA ALA A 428 -9.98 -2.78 6.78
C ALA A 428 -9.30 -3.14 5.47
N VAL A 429 -8.20 -3.88 5.57
CA VAL A 429 -7.49 -4.45 4.42
C VAL A 429 -7.31 -5.96 4.61
N SER A 430 -7.35 -6.72 3.53
CA SER A 430 -6.95 -8.14 3.57
C SER A 430 -5.48 -8.26 4.03
N ASN A 431 -5.13 -9.41 4.60
CA ASN A 431 -3.70 -9.68 4.81
C ASN A 431 -2.99 -9.93 3.48
#